data_AF-A0A832N351-F1
#
_entry.id   AF-A0A832N351-F1
#
_cell.length_a   1.000
_cell.length_b   1.000
_cell.length_c   1.000
_cell.angle_alpha   90.00
_cell.angle_beta   90.00
_cell.angle_gamma   90.00
#
_symmetry.space_group_name_H-M   'P 1'
#
loop_
_entity.id
_entity.type
_entity.pdbx_description
1 polymer ?
#
loop_
_entity_poly.entity_id
_entity_poly.type
_entity_poly.pdbx_seq_one_letter_code
_entity_poly.pdbx_strand_id
1 'polypeptide(L)'
;MTAPVTRVPFDMRQLPVAIGSGLTHRGMVRENNEDSILTDPDGVLWAVADGMGGYGNGDVASDIVMDCLSAIDDTADPAEQLAAMLEIANERVRAVG
;
A
#
# COMPACT_ATOMS: atom_id res chain seq x y z
N MET A 1 26.25 17.02 -39.38
CA MET A 1 25.61 17.97 -38.45
C MET A 1 24.31 17.33 -38.00
N THR A 2 24.22 16.89 -36.74
CA THR A 2 22.98 16.33 -36.17
C THR A 2 22.09 17.48 -35.73
N ALA A 3 20.85 17.49 -36.19
CA ALA A 3 19.86 18.49 -35.79
C ALA A 3 19.63 18.43 -34.27
N PRO A 4 19.32 19.56 -33.62
CA PRO A 4 18.98 19.57 -32.21
C PRO A 4 17.71 18.72 -31.98
N VAL A 5 17.76 17.83 -31.00
CA VAL A 5 16.62 17.05 -30.54
C VAL A 5 16.07 17.70 -29.27
N THR A 6 14.82 18.16 -29.33
CA THR A 6 14.08 18.60 -28.14
C THR A 6 13.62 17.37 -27.38
N ARG A 7 14.10 17.20 -26.14
CA ARG A 7 13.58 16.21 -25.19
C ARG A 7 12.61 16.94 -24.27
N VAL A 8 11.31 16.71 -24.43
CA VAL A 8 10.32 17.19 -23.47
C VAL A 8 10.45 16.34 -22.21
N PRO A 9 10.71 16.93 -21.04
CA PRO A 9 10.74 16.18 -19.78
C PRO A 9 9.37 15.53 -19.55
N PHE A 10 9.36 14.24 -19.23
CA PHE A 10 8.14 13.55 -18.85
C PHE A 10 7.75 14.00 -17.45
N ASP A 11 6.66 14.76 -17.34
CA ASP A 11 6.13 15.21 -16.05
C ASP A 11 5.03 14.24 -15.60
N MET A 12 5.36 13.38 -14.64
CA MET A 12 4.41 12.42 -14.07
C MET A 12 3.18 13.10 -13.45
N ARG A 13 3.28 14.38 -13.06
CA ARG A 13 2.17 15.16 -12.50
C ARG A 13 1.07 15.49 -13.51
N GLN A 14 1.31 15.25 -14.80
CA GLN A 14 0.33 15.46 -15.87
C GLN A 14 -0.39 14.16 -16.29
N LEU A 15 -0.03 13.02 -15.69
CA LEU A 15 -0.76 11.78 -15.92
C LEU A 15 -2.14 11.86 -15.24
N PRO A 16 -3.17 11.20 -15.80
CA PRO A 16 -4.45 11.05 -15.13
C PRO A 16 -4.24 10.38 -13.76
N VAL A 17 -4.84 10.94 -12.72
CA VAL A 17 -4.94 10.28 -11.42
C VAL A 17 -5.76 9.02 -11.60
N ALA A 18 -5.18 7.86 -11.29
CA ALA A 18 -5.93 6.62 -11.29
C ALA A 18 -6.90 6.62 -10.11
N ILE A 19 -8.15 6.20 -10.36
CA ILE A 19 -9.19 6.08 -9.33
C ILE A 19 -9.50 4.59 -9.19
N GLY A 20 -9.48 4.09 -7.96
CA GLY A 20 -9.67 2.68 -7.65
C GLY A 20 -10.74 2.44 -6.59
N SER A 21 -11.22 1.20 -6.53
CA SER A 21 -12.09 0.71 -5.47
C SER A 21 -11.65 -0.70 -5.08
N GLY A 22 -11.88 -1.09 -3.84
CA GLY A 22 -11.41 -2.35 -3.27
C GLY A 22 -12.56 -3.17 -2.69
N LEU A 23 -12.48 -4.48 -2.84
CA LEU A 23 -13.41 -5.43 -2.25
C LEU A 23 -12.66 -6.72 -1.91
N THR A 24 -12.87 -7.25 -0.71
CA THR A 24 -12.36 -8.56 -0.29
C THR A 24 -13.50 -9.44 0.25
N HIS A 25 -13.29 -10.75 0.26
CA HIS A 25 -14.23 -11.74 0.76
C HIS A 25 -13.46 -12.93 1.34
N ARG A 26 -13.84 -13.35 2.56
CA ARG A 26 -13.26 -14.49 3.30
C ARG A 26 -13.17 -15.81 2.51
N GLY A 27 -14.08 -15.99 1.57
CA GLY A 27 -14.29 -17.24 0.87
C GLY A 27 -15.17 -18.22 1.66
N MET A 28 -15.15 -19.48 1.23
CA MET A 28 -16.09 -20.52 1.69
C MET A 28 -15.53 -21.43 2.79
N VAL A 29 -14.22 -21.36 3.06
CA VAL A 29 -13.51 -22.34 3.91
C VAL A 29 -12.97 -21.74 5.21
N ARG A 30 -12.39 -20.54 5.16
CA ARG A 30 -11.80 -19.87 6.32
C ARG A 30 -12.88 -19.35 7.25
N GLU A 31 -12.57 -19.25 8.55
CA GLU A 31 -13.47 -18.69 9.56
C GLU A 31 -13.43 -17.16 9.60
N ASN A 32 -12.26 -16.56 9.37
CA ASN A 32 -12.06 -15.11 9.31
C ASN A 32 -11.39 -14.71 7.99
N ASN A 33 -11.63 -13.47 7.56
CA ASN A 33 -10.88 -12.87 6.45
C ASN A 33 -9.64 -12.20 7.05
N GLU A 34 -8.45 -12.59 6.61
CA GLU A 34 -7.18 -12.02 7.06
C GLU A 34 -6.60 -11.05 6.01
N ASP A 35 -7.36 -10.77 4.95
CA ASP A 35 -7.03 -9.79 3.92
C ASP A 35 -7.47 -8.38 4.34
N SER A 36 -6.60 -7.39 4.15
CA SER A 36 -6.92 -5.96 4.32
C SER A 36 -6.54 -5.18 3.05
N ILE A 37 -7.30 -4.14 2.74
CA ILE A 37 -7.15 -3.31 1.52
C ILE A 37 -7.07 -1.84 1.91
N LEU A 38 -6.10 -1.11 1.35
CA LEU A 38 -6.04 0.34 1.36
C LEU A 38 -6.39 0.86 -0.04
N THR A 39 -7.42 1.71 -0.11
CA THR A 39 -7.74 2.48 -1.31
C THR A 39 -7.60 3.97 -1.03
N ASP A 40 -6.61 4.58 -1.64
CA ASP A 40 -6.46 6.02 -1.65
C ASP A 40 -7.35 6.65 -2.74
N PRO A 41 -8.27 7.57 -2.39
CA PRO A 41 -9.09 8.30 -3.36
C PRO A 41 -8.29 9.25 -4.25
N ASP A 42 -7.12 9.74 -3.81
CA ASP A 42 -6.24 10.65 -4.55
C ASP A 42 -5.23 9.90 -5.44
N GLY A 43 -5.25 8.55 -5.37
CA GLY A 43 -4.62 7.66 -6.32
C GLY A 43 -3.10 7.57 -6.25
N VAL A 44 -2.53 7.91 -5.09
CA VAL A 44 -1.10 7.87 -4.82
C VAL A 44 -0.70 6.48 -4.31
N LEU A 45 -1.55 5.82 -3.52
CA LEU A 45 -1.25 4.50 -2.97
C LEU A 45 -2.46 3.54 -2.92
N TRP A 46 -2.28 2.35 -3.49
CA TRP A 46 -3.16 1.21 -3.23
C TRP A 46 -2.35 0.05 -2.67
N ALA A 47 -2.90 -0.63 -1.67
CA ALA A 47 -2.25 -1.77 -1.06
C ALA A 47 -3.24 -2.90 -0.76
N VAL A 48 -2.73 -4.13 -0.80
CA VAL A 48 -3.40 -5.34 -0.31
C VAL A 48 -2.40 -6.06 0.58
N ALA A 49 -2.83 -6.47 1.77
CA ALA A 49 -2.06 -7.31 2.69
C ALA A 49 -2.83 -8.58 2.98
N ASP A 50 -2.16 -9.72 2.82
CA ASP A 50 -2.66 -11.07 3.13
C ASP A 50 -2.02 -11.52 4.45
N GLY A 51 -2.82 -11.57 5.52
CA GLY A 51 -2.40 -12.07 6.81
C GLY A 51 -2.20 -13.59 6.79
N MET A 52 -1.00 -14.07 7.14
CA MET A 52 -0.74 -15.51 7.12
C MET A 52 -1.53 -16.24 8.23
N GLY A 53 -2.46 -17.09 7.83
CA GLY A 53 -3.17 -17.97 8.75
C GLY A 53 -2.25 -19.03 9.40
N GLY A 54 -2.61 -19.47 10.61
CA GLY A 54 -1.97 -20.60 11.30
C GLY A 54 -1.03 -20.23 12.47
N TYR A 55 -0.64 -18.96 12.61
CA TYR A 55 0.13 -18.47 13.77
C TYR A 55 -0.70 -17.63 14.77
N GLY A 56 -1.99 -17.42 14.49
CA GLY A 56 -2.87 -16.53 15.26
C GLY A 56 -2.73 -15.07 14.81
N ASN A 57 -3.84 -14.33 14.80
CA ASN A 57 -3.90 -12.88 14.58
C ASN A 57 -3.41 -12.40 13.18
N GLY A 58 -3.63 -13.17 12.11
CA GLY A 58 -3.27 -12.75 10.75
C GLY A 58 -4.03 -11.51 10.30
N ASP A 59 -5.29 -11.39 10.71
CA ASP A 59 -6.15 -10.21 10.57
C ASP A 59 -5.56 -8.97 11.26
N VAL A 60 -5.08 -9.12 12.49
CA VAL A 60 -4.43 -8.02 13.22
C VAL A 60 -3.14 -7.59 12.53
N ALA A 61 -2.38 -8.54 11.99
CA ALA A 61 -1.13 -8.23 11.30
C ALA A 61 -1.38 -7.46 9.99
N SER A 62 -2.35 -7.87 9.17
CA SER A 62 -2.69 -7.17 7.93
C SER A 62 -3.31 -5.80 8.19
N ASP A 63 -4.10 -5.64 9.25
CA ASP A 63 -4.62 -4.34 9.69
C ASP A 63 -3.51 -3.38 10.14
N ILE A 64 -2.54 -3.85 10.93
CA ILE A 64 -1.38 -3.02 11.34
C ILE A 64 -0.61 -2.49 10.14
N VAL A 65 -0.43 -3.31 9.10
CA VAL A 65 0.22 -2.89 7.86
C VAL A 65 -0.60 -1.78 7.21
N MET A 66 -1.91 -1.95 7.04
CA MET A 66 -2.78 -0.92 6.44
C MET A 66 -2.78 0.38 7.23
N ASP A 67 -2.86 0.32 8.56
CA ASP A 67 -2.80 1.49 9.44
C ASP A 67 -1.52 2.29 9.23
N CYS A 68 -0.37 1.62 9.12
CA CYS A 68 0.90 2.31 8.89
C CYS A 68 0.99 2.89 7.47
N LEU A 69 0.55 2.14 6.45
CA LEU A 69 0.56 2.63 5.07
C LEU A 69 -0.41 3.80 4.85
N SER A 70 -1.52 3.86 5.58
CA SER A 70 -2.47 4.98 5.52
C SER A 70 -1.91 6.31 6.03
N ALA A 71 -0.76 6.28 6.73
CA ALA A 71 -0.11 7.47 7.27
C ALA A 71 0.96 8.06 6.33
N ILE A 72 1.16 7.48 5.14
CA ILE A 72 2.07 8.00 4.12
C ILE A 72 1.50 9.33 3.60
N ASP A 73 2.37 10.33 3.48
CA ASP A 73 2.02 11.65 2.96
C ASP A 73 2.16 11.65 1.42
N ASP A 74 1.08 12.02 0.74
CA ASP A 74 0.99 12.11 -0.73
C ASP A 74 2.01 13.08 -1.35
N THR A 75 2.56 13.99 -0.56
CA THR A 75 3.50 15.03 -1.03
C THR A 75 4.97 14.63 -0.88
N ALA A 76 5.26 13.52 -0.21
CA ALA A 76 6.62 13.07 0.06
C ALA A 76 7.17 12.14 -1.04
N ASP A 77 8.46 11.78 -0.93
CA ASP A 77 9.02 10.71 -1.77
C ASP A 77 8.33 9.38 -1.39
N PRO A 78 7.53 8.78 -2.29
CA PRO A 78 6.74 7.60 -1.96
C PRO A 78 7.63 6.42 -1.58
N ALA A 79 8.83 6.30 -2.14
CA ALA A 79 9.69 5.14 -1.91
C ALA A 79 10.29 5.13 -0.49
N GLU A 80 10.76 6.29 -0.03
CA GLU A 80 11.36 6.43 1.31
C GLU A 80 10.32 6.26 2.41
N GLN A 81 9.15 6.91 2.27
CA GLN A 81 8.08 6.78 3.26
C GLN A 81 7.47 5.39 3.28
N LEU A 82 7.27 4.75 2.13
CA LEU A 82 6.77 3.37 2.06
C LEU A 82 7.71 2.42 2.81
N ALA A 83 9.03 2.53 2.59
CA ALA A 83 10.00 1.72 3.30
C ALA A 83 9.94 1.95 4.82
N ALA A 84 9.91 3.21 5.26
CA ALA A 84 9.82 3.56 6.67
C ALA A 84 8.53 3.04 7.34
N MET A 85 7.37 3.17 6.67
CA MET A 85 6.10 2.68 7.22
C MET A 85 6.03 1.15 7.27
N LEU A 86 6.64 0.45 6.32
CA LEU A 86 6.75 -1.01 6.36
C LEU A 86 7.67 -1.48 7.50
N GLU A 87 8.74 -0.77 7.80
CA GLU A 87 9.60 -1.05 8.94
C GLU A 87 8.84 -0.88 10.27
N ILE A 88 8.12 0.23 10.43
CA ILE A 88 7.26 0.49 11.59
C ILE A 88 6.18 -0.58 11.72
N ALA A 89 5.53 -0.96 10.62
CA ALA A 89 4.51 -2.02 10.63
C ALA A 89 5.12 -3.34 11.11
N ASN A 90 6.29 -3.73 10.61
CA ASN A 90 6.98 -4.95 11.03
C ASN A 90 7.36 -4.92 12.52
N GLU A 91 7.79 -3.78 13.07
CA GLU A 91 8.02 -3.64 14.51
C GLU A 91 6.74 -3.81 15.33
N ARG A 92 5.63 -3.20 14.89
CA ARG A 92 4.32 -3.31 15.55
C ARG A 92 3.77 -4.72 15.51
N VAL A 93 3.83 -5.41 14.37
CA VAL A 93 3.39 -6.80 14.24
C VAL A 93 4.15 -7.71 15.21
N ARG A 94 5.48 -7.53 15.31
CA ARG A 94 6.31 -8.30 16.26
C ARG A 94 6.03 -7.99 17.73
N ALA A 95 5.42 -6.85 18.05
CA ALA A 95 5.03 -6.49 19.41
C ALA A 95 3.68 -7.09 19.83
N VAL A 96 2.87 -7.57 18.88
CA VAL A 96 1.53 -8.13 19.10
C VAL A 96 1.52 -9.67 19.06
N GLY A 97 2.53 -10.29 18.43
CA GLY A 97 2.77 -11.75 18.43
C GLY A 97 3.61 -12.23 19.60
#